data_AF-A0A7C1HD59-F1
#
_entry.id   AF-A0A7C1HD59-F1
#
_cell.length_a   1.000
_cell.length_b   1.000
_cell.length_c   1.000
_cell.angle_alpha   90.00
_cell.angle_beta   90.00
_cell.angle_gamma   90.00
#
_symmetry.space_group_name_H-M   'P 1'
#
loop_
_entity.id
_entity.type
_entity.pdbx_description
1 polymer ?
#
loop_
_entity_poly.entity_id
_entity_poly.type
_entity_poly.pdbx_seq_one_letter_code
_entity_poly.pdbx_strand_id
1 'polypeptide(L)'
;MKYSTLVFLIVLSFQLQCARQSYRIHVGESFSSVSLQSTGYGGSAIAAARPDTIIELTGIYSDKNIFLNKYPVIRIFSMEQGKLFVPLPSRLDCNDGSLISIKGKVVKLPVRYPPTNKTLNYHQLAPLSYNTIMDNQKIIEQVNTEYQKIRQDLQTKIFIEQSKLQLSPNPEWDIWFHEKDDIFIFHSHQHDLMYAADIEFIVNIKTQKISDVYAKQWFKGEL
;
A
#
# COMPACT_ATOMS: atom_id res chain seq x y z
N MET A 1 -35.92 10.44 -50.79
CA MET A 1 -34.86 9.49 -50.38
C MET A 1 -33.85 10.21 -49.48
N LYS A 2 -33.98 10.13 -48.14
CA LYS A 2 -33.12 10.87 -47.20
C LYS A 2 -33.01 10.16 -45.82
N TYR A 3 -32.58 8.90 -45.75
CA TYR A 3 -32.16 8.29 -44.46
C TYR A 3 -31.21 7.12 -44.75
N SER A 4 -29.91 7.37 -44.91
CA SER A 4 -28.94 6.26 -45.05
C SER A 4 -27.56 6.57 -44.50
N THR A 5 -27.17 7.85 -44.41
CA THR A 5 -25.81 8.24 -43.99
C THR A 5 -25.63 8.36 -42.47
N LEU A 6 -26.69 8.44 -41.67
CA LEU A 6 -26.59 8.70 -40.23
C LEU A 6 -26.31 7.45 -39.38
N VAL A 7 -26.60 6.25 -39.89
CA VAL A 7 -26.48 4.99 -39.12
C VAL A 7 -25.03 4.49 -39.07
N PHE A 8 -24.19 4.84 -40.05
CA PHE A 8 -22.81 4.38 -40.13
C PHE A 8 -21.85 5.05 -39.13
N LEU A 9 -22.22 6.21 -38.58
CA LEU A 9 -21.39 6.97 -37.63
C LEU A 9 -21.59 6.56 -36.16
N ILE A 10 -22.68 5.85 -35.84
CA ILE A 10 -22.96 5.36 -34.48
C ILE A 10 -22.28 4.01 -34.23
N VAL A 11 -21.97 3.24 -35.28
CA VAL A 11 -21.26 1.95 -35.15
C VAL A 11 -19.75 2.14 -34.99
N LEU A 12 -19.17 3.22 -35.50
CA LEU A 12 -17.73 3.49 -35.33
C LEU A 12 -17.36 4.01 -33.92
N SER A 13 -18.31 4.61 -33.19
CA SER A 13 -18.07 5.13 -31.83
C SER A 13 -18.19 4.08 -30.73
N PHE A 14 -18.72 2.89 -31.01
CA PHE A 14 -18.67 1.74 -30.09
C PHE A 14 -17.38 0.92 -30.18
N GLN A 15 -16.53 1.20 -31.16
CA GLN A 15 -15.25 0.50 -31.40
C GLN A 15 -14.03 1.26 -30.83
N LEU A 16 -14.23 2.36 -30.11
CA LEU A 16 -13.33 2.76 -29.02
C LEU A 16 -13.56 1.78 -27.86
N GLN A 17 -13.34 0.48 -28.07
CA GLN A 17 -12.13 -0.17 -27.56
C GLN A 17 -11.79 0.43 -26.19
N CYS A 18 -12.55 0.00 -25.18
CA CYS A 18 -12.00 -0.34 -23.88
C CYS A 18 -10.72 -1.15 -24.15
N ALA A 19 -9.60 -0.47 -24.34
CA ALA A 19 -8.29 -1.05 -24.25
C ALA A 19 -8.20 -1.53 -22.81
N ARG A 20 -8.59 -2.80 -22.60
CA ARG A 20 -8.58 -3.44 -21.29
C ARG A 20 -7.15 -3.32 -20.80
N GLN A 21 -6.96 -2.54 -19.75
CA GLN A 21 -5.65 -2.32 -19.18
C GLN A 21 -5.06 -3.69 -18.85
N SER A 22 -4.00 -4.07 -19.58
CA SER A 22 -3.36 -5.36 -19.40
C SER A 22 -2.29 -5.23 -18.31
N TYR A 23 -2.59 -5.75 -17.14
CA TYR A 23 -1.61 -5.98 -16.08
C TYR A 23 -1.39 -7.49 -15.90
N ARG A 24 -0.28 -7.86 -15.25
CA ARG A 24 0.04 -9.27 -14.96
C ARG A 24 -0.54 -9.65 -13.61
N ILE A 25 -1.00 -10.89 -13.48
CA ILE A 25 -1.49 -11.45 -12.22
C ILE A 25 -0.54 -12.57 -11.80
N HIS A 26 0.04 -12.43 -10.61
CA HIS A 26 1.00 -13.36 -10.02
C HIS A 26 0.33 -14.07 -8.83
N VAL A 27 0.07 -15.37 -8.98
CA VAL A 27 -0.69 -16.19 -8.03
C VAL A 27 0.28 -17.03 -7.19
N GLY A 28 0.08 -17.03 -5.87
CA GLY A 28 0.97 -17.72 -4.93
C GLY A 28 2.24 -16.91 -4.59
N GLU A 29 2.35 -15.71 -5.12
CA GLU A 29 3.49 -14.80 -4.95
C GLU A 29 3.08 -13.55 -4.17
N SER A 30 4.06 -12.90 -3.55
CA SER A 30 3.93 -11.54 -3.02
C SER A 30 5.08 -10.70 -3.54
N PHE A 31 4.79 -9.49 -3.97
CA PHE A 31 5.79 -8.50 -4.33
C PHE A 31 6.75 -8.26 -3.15
N SER A 32 6.19 -8.14 -1.94
CA SER A 32 7.00 -7.94 -0.72
C SER A 32 7.91 -9.12 -0.38
N SER A 33 7.54 -10.35 -0.76
CA SER A 33 8.37 -11.54 -0.56
C SER A 33 9.62 -11.62 -1.44
N VAL A 34 9.70 -10.78 -2.48
CA VAL A 34 10.90 -10.63 -3.32
C VAL A 34 12.00 -9.84 -2.58
N SER A 35 11.66 -9.12 -1.50
CA SER A 35 12.64 -8.37 -0.69
C SER A 35 13.39 -9.29 0.30
N LEU A 36 14.72 -9.17 0.33
CA LEU A 36 15.65 -10.08 1.02
C LEU A 36 15.52 -10.14 2.56
N GLN A 37 14.76 -9.23 3.18
CA GLN A 37 14.66 -9.10 4.65
C GLN A 37 13.23 -8.87 5.18
N SER A 38 12.19 -9.22 4.43
CA SER A 38 10.80 -9.05 4.86
C SER A 38 10.45 -9.95 6.06
N THR A 39 10.72 -9.49 7.28
CA THR A 39 9.89 -9.85 8.43
C THR A 39 8.54 -9.17 8.21
N GLY A 40 7.43 -9.91 8.26
CA GLY A 40 6.10 -9.41 7.84
C GLY A 40 5.58 -8.16 8.58
N TYR A 41 6.31 -7.66 9.58
CA TYR A 41 6.06 -6.43 10.30
C TYR A 41 7.17 -5.44 9.92
N GLY A 42 6.90 -4.56 8.94
CA GLY A 42 7.90 -3.64 8.40
C GLY A 42 8.79 -2.95 9.45
N GLY A 43 10.05 -2.72 9.10
CA GLY A 43 11.05 -2.12 9.99
C GLY A 43 10.85 -0.62 10.19
N SER A 44 11.58 0.00 11.11
CA SER A 44 11.65 1.46 11.18
C SER A 44 12.88 1.98 10.44
N ALA A 45 12.68 2.83 9.43
CA ALA A 45 13.77 3.42 8.62
C ALA A 45 14.70 4.32 9.45
N ILE A 46 14.28 4.76 10.64
CA ILE A 46 15.04 5.65 11.51
C ILE A 46 15.46 4.97 12.83
N ALA A 47 15.33 3.65 12.94
CA ALA A 47 15.64 2.91 14.17
C ALA A 47 17.09 3.12 14.66
N ALA A 48 18.04 3.13 13.73
CA ALA A 48 19.47 3.28 14.00
C ALA A 48 19.97 4.73 13.90
N ALA A 49 19.10 5.69 13.55
CA ALA A 49 19.49 7.09 13.41
C ALA A 49 19.78 7.70 14.79
N ARG A 50 20.81 8.55 14.88
CA ARG A 50 21.11 9.27 16.13
C ARG A 50 20.02 10.32 16.37
N PRO A 51 19.64 10.57 17.64
CA PRO A 51 18.85 11.76 17.98
C PRO A 51 19.48 13.02 17.40
N ASP A 52 18.64 13.99 17.07
CA ASP A 52 18.98 15.26 16.46
C ASP A 52 19.46 15.22 15.00
N THR A 53 19.58 14.03 14.40
CA THR A 53 19.85 13.89 12.96
C THR A 53 18.71 14.51 12.14
N ILE A 54 19.05 15.31 11.13
CA ILE A 54 18.09 15.81 10.15
C ILE A 54 17.96 14.78 9.04
N ILE A 55 16.73 14.39 8.75
CA ILE A 55 16.39 13.44 7.68
C ILE A 55 15.40 14.13 6.75
N GLU A 56 15.63 13.94 5.46
CA GLU A 56 14.71 14.31 4.39
C GLU A 56 14.36 13.03 3.64
N LEU A 57 13.07 12.82 3.40
CA LEU A 57 12.57 11.63 2.74
C LEU A 57 11.24 11.92 2.04
N THR A 58 10.91 11.02 1.11
CA THR A 58 9.63 11.01 0.39
C THR A 58 8.91 9.71 0.72
N GLY A 59 7.60 9.77 0.97
CA GLY A 59 6.81 8.58 1.26
C GLY A 59 5.33 8.84 1.41
N ILE A 60 4.56 7.77 1.64
CA ILE A 60 3.12 7.88 1.85
C ILE A 60 2.82 8.27 3.29
N TYR A 61 2.15 9.39 3.48
CA TYR A 61 1.56 9.73 4.77
C TYR A 61 0.39 8.80 5.08
N SER A 62 0.40 8.26 6.28
CA SER A 62 -0.69 7.47 6.83
C SER A 62 -1.09 8.03 8.18
N ASP A 63 -2.34 8.47 8.31
CA ASP A 63 -2.93 8.79 9.60
C ASP A 63 -3.33 7.51 10.36
N LYS A 64 -3.42 6.40 9.62
CA LYS A 64 -3.62 5.04 10.13
C LYS A 64 -2.34 4.51 10.74
N ASN A 65 -2.52 3.92 11.90
CA ASN A 65 -1.47 3.71 12.86
C ASN A 65 -0.74 2.38 12.65
N ILE A 66 0.54 2.36 12.99
CA ILE A 66 1.29 1.15 13.28
C ILE A 66 1.60 1.08 14.77
N PHE A 67 1.67 -0.14 15.30
CA PHE A 67 1.84 -0.45 16.73
C PHE A 67 0.72 0.12 17.62
N LEU A 68 -0.26 -0.71 17.96
CA LEU A 68 -1.29 -0.42 18.99
C LEU A 68 -2.05 0.90 18.77
N ASN A 69 -2.19 1.36 17.53
CA ASN A 69 -3.04 2.49 17.19
C ASN A 69 -2.63 3.88 17.72
N LYS A 70 -1.33 4.20 17.81
CA LYS A 70 -0.93 5.46 18.47
C LYS A 70 -0.34 6.59 17.62
N TYR A 71 0.32 6.31 16.50
CA TYR A 71 1.08 7.35 15.79
C TYR A 71 0.86 7.33 14.28
N PRO A 72 0.69 8.50 13.65
CA PRO A 72 0.73 8.65 12.21
C PRO A 72 2.15 8.41 11.70
N VAL A 73 2.29 7.94 10.46
CA VAL A 73 3.56 7.46 9.93
C VAL A 73 3.77 7.84 8.48
N ILE A 74 5.03 7.81 8.05
CA ILE A 74 5.41 7.77 6.64
C ILE A 74 5.79 6.35 6.26
N ARG A 75 5.24 5.85 5.16
CA ARG A 75 5.46 4.50 4.62
C ARG A 75 6.33 4.55 3.39
N ILE A 76 7.44 3.81 3.43
CA ILE A 76 8.44 3.72 2.37
C ILE A 76 8.72 2.24 2.11
N PHE A 77 9.00 1.87 0.87
CA PHE A 77 9.43 0.54 0.50
C PHE A 77 10.83 0.57 -0.10
N SER A 78 11.68 -0.37 0.32
CA SER A 78 13.00 -0.62 -0.23
C SER A 78 13.11 -2.09 -0.65
N MET A 79 13.72 -2.38 -1.79
CA MET A 79 13.96 -3.76 -2.21
C MET A 79 14.90 -4.51 -1.26
N GLU A 80 15.78 -3.80 -0.56
CA GLU A 80 16.76 -4.39 0.36
C GLU A 80 16.15 -4.72 1.73
N GLN A 81 15.30 -3.81 2.24
CA GLN A 81 14.78 -3.85 3.61
C GLN A 81 13.28 -4.15 3.69
N GLY A 82 12.59 -4.18 2.55
CA GLY A 82 11.14 -4.33 2.45
C GLY A 82 10.37 -3.08 2.90
N LYS A 83 9.29 -3.33 3.65
CA LYS A 83 8.37 -2.32 4.18
C LYS A 83 9.03 -1.55 5.34
N LEU A 84 9.09 -0.23 5.25
CA LEU A 84 9.75 0.65 6.23
C LEU A 84 8.88 1.82 6.68
N PHE A 85 8.79 1.98 7.99
CA PHE A 85 7.99 3.00 8.61
C PHE A 85 8.83 4.11 9.25
N VAL A 86 8.32 5.33 9.18
CA VAL A 86 8.85 6.49 9.90
C VAL A 86 7.73 7.08 10.77
N PRO A 87 7.71 6.78 12.07
CA PRO A 87 6.66 7.29 12.95
C PRO A 87 6.83 8.78 13.20
N LEU A 88 5.70 9.48 13.27
CA LEU A 88 5.61 10.92 13.53
C LEU A 88 5.01 11.17 14.93
N PRO A 89 5.44 12.24 15.62
CA PRO A 89 4.90 12.58 16.94
C PRO A 89 3.48 13.16 16.89
N SER A 90 3.07 13.69 15.74
CA SER A 90 1.78 14.34 15.54
C SER A 90 1.29 14.15 14.11
N ARG A 91 -0.02 14.30 13.91
CA ARG A 91 -0.64 14.31 12.58
C ARG A 91 -0.15 15.50 11.75
N LEU A 92 -0.09 15.29 10.46
CA LEU A 92 0.13 16.34 9.47
C LEU A 92 -1.22 16.80 8.92
N ASP A 93 -1.28 18.05 8.47
CA ASP A 93 -2.47 18.64 7.84
C ASP A 93 -2.51 18.28 6.35
N CYS A 94 -2.67 16.98 6.07
CA CYS A 94 -2.80 16.45 4.71
C CYS A 94 -3.64 15.15 4.71
N ASN A 95 -4.12 14.75 3.54
CA ASN A 95 -4.99 13.59 3.40
C ASN A 95 -4.23 12.28 3.64
N ASP A 96 -4.88 11.32 4.32
CA ASP A 96 -4.39 9.94 4.44
C ASP A 96 -4.14 9.34 3.04
N GLY A 97 -3.01 8.66 2.89
CA GLY A 97 -2.56 8.09 1.63
C GLY A 97 -1.84 9.05 0.68
N SER A 98 -1.66 10.33 1.04
CA SER A 98 -0.93 11.31 0.20
C SER A 98 0.56 10.98 0.10
N LEU A 99 1.16 11.21 -1.07
CA LEU A 99 2.61 11.22 -1.25
C LEU A 99 3.16 12.57 -0.81
N ILE A 100 4.07 12.56 0.15
CA ILE A 100 4.67 13.78 0.68
C ILE A 100 6.20 13.70 0.65
N SER A 101 6.84 14.86 0.51
CA SER A 101 8.24 15.06 0.90
C SER A 101 8.26 15.73 2.26
N ILE A 102 9.06 15.20 3.18
CA ILE A 102 9.15 15.68 4.56
C ILE A 102 10.60 15.79 4.99
N LYS A 103 10.91 16.91 5.64
CA LYS A 103 12.17 17.16 6.33
C LYS A 103 11.89 17.26 7.82
N GLY A 104 12.62 16.50 8.61
CA GLY A 104 12.41 16.45 10.04
C GLY A 104 13.67 16.12 10.83
N LYS A 105 13.54 16.23 12.14
CA LYS A 105 14.59 15.94 13.11
C LYS A 105 14.25 14.66 13.87
N VAL A 106 15.19 13.73 13.96
CA VAL A 106 15.00 12.50 14.74
C VAL A 106 14.95 12.86 16.22
N VAL A 107 13.86 12.49 16.88
CA VAL A 107 13.65 12.64 18.32
C VAL A 107 13.39 11.28 18.95
N LYS A 108 13.75 11.14 20.22
CA LYS A 108 13.51 9.92 20.98
C LYS A 108 12.44 10.20 22.03
N LEU A 109 11.24 9.66 21.83
CA LEU A 109 10.09 9.94 22.68
C LEU A 109 9.61 8.69 23.43
N PRO A 110 9.17 8.82 24.70
CA PRO A 110 8.60 7.73 25.46
C PRO A 110 7.21 7.36 24.94
N VAL A 111 6.99 6.07 24.71
CA VAL A 111 5.73 5.48 24.28
C VAL A 111 5.29 4.43 25.29
N ARG A 112 4.09 4.61 25.85
CA ARG A 112 3.48 3.64 26.77
C ARG A 112 2.80 2.51 26.00
N TYR A 113 3.20 1.27 26.22
CA TYR A 113 2.64 0.06 25.63
C TYR A 113 1.47 -0.43 26.49
N PRO A 114 0.18 -0.27 26.08
CA PRO A 114 -0.96 -0.58 26.94
C PRO A 114 -1.01 -2.03 27.43
N PRO A 115 -0.72 -3.08 26.61
CA PRO A 115 -0.78 -4.47 27.09
C PRO A 115 0.19 -4.81 28.22
N THR A 116 1.35 -4.16 28.29
CA THR A 116 2.39 -4.46 29.30
C THR A 116 2.60 -3.33 30.30
N ASN A 117 1.91 -2.20 30.10
CA ASN A 117 2.08 -0.94 30.82
C ASN A 117 3.53 -0.40 30.86
N LYS A 118 4.43 -0.91 30.00
CA LYS A 118 5.82 -0.48 29.92
C LYS A 118 5.96 0.78 29.06
N THR A 119 6.87 1.66 29.44
CA THR A 119 7.29 2.80 28.61
C THR A 119 8.57 2.43 27.87
N LEU A 120 8.53 2.53 26.54
CA LEU A 120 9.66 2.28 25.67
C LEU A 120 9.96 3.55 24.89
N ASN A 121 11.23 3.86 24.69
CA ASN A 121 11.64 5.03 23.92
C ASN A 121 11.80 4.65 22.44
N TYR A 122 11.04 5.31 21.56
CA TYR A 122 11.10 5.09 20.11
C TYR A 122 11.66 6.32 19.40
N HIS A 123 12.42 6.06 18.33
CA HIS A 123 12.82 7.12 17.40
C HIS A 123 11.61 7.52 16.54
N GLN A 124 11.35 8.81 16.47
CA GLN A 124 10.30 9.43 15.69
C GLN A 124 10.88 10.60 14.89
N LEU A 125 10.26 10.96 13.77
CA LEU A 125 10.66 12.10 12.97
C LEU A 125 9.77 13.30 13.35
N ALA A 126 10.32 14.26 14.09
CA ALA A 126 9.65 15.53 14.36
C ALA A 126 9.70 16.41 13.09
N PRO A 127 8.55 16.69 12.44
CA PRO A 127 8.53 17.46 11.19
C PRO A 127 9.05 18.88 11.41
N LEU A 128 9.93 19.35 10.52
CA LEU A 128 10.34 20.75 10.42
C LEU A 128 9.59 21.45 9.28
N SER A 129 9.42 20.73 8.17
CA SER A 129 8.64 21.16 7.01
C SER A 129 8.18 19.93 6.22
N TYR A 130 7.05 20.05 5.52
CA TYR A 130 6.61 19.04 4.57
C TYR A 130 5.89 19.70 3.39
N ASN A 131 5.84 19.00 2.26
CA ASN A 131 5.08 19.39 1.08
C ASN A 131 4.34 18.17 0.54
N THR A 132 3.04 18.33 0.26
CA THR A 132 2.26 17.31 -0.45
C THR A 132 2.63 17.33 -1.92
N ILE A 133 3.19 16.21 -2.41
CA ILE A 133 3.56 16.04 -3.82
C ILE A 133 2.32 15.63 -4.62
N MET A 134 1.55 14.68 -4.09
CA MET A 134 0.39 14.10 -4.78
C MET A 134 -0.67 13.63 -3.78
N ASP A 135 -1.92 13.97 -4.08
CA ASP A 135 -3.09 13.36 -3.45
C ASP A 135 -3.48 12.10 -4.23
N ASN A 136 -3.47 10.95 -3.56
CA ASN A 136 -3.65 9.64 -4.18
C ASN A 136 -5.09 9.11 -4.11
N GLN A 137 -6.08 9.89 -3.69
CA GLN A 137 -7.47 9.44 -3.56
C GLN A 137 -8.03 8.82 -4.85
N LYS A 138 -7.75 9.43 -6.02
CA LYS A 138 -8.17 8.87 -7.31
C LYS A 138 -7.53 7.51 -7.63
N ILE A 139 -6.27 7.31 -7.24
CA ILE A 139 -5.57 6.04 -7.45
C ILE A 139 -6.14 4.97 -6.52
N ILE A 140 -6.45 5.33 -5.27
CA ILE A 140 -7.15 4.46 -4.31
C ILE A 140 -8.49 3.98 -4.90
N GLU A 141 -9.29 4.88 -5.47
CA GLU A 141 -10.56 4.54 -6.13
C GLU A 141 -10.37 3.60 -7.32
N GLN A 142 -9.33 3.82 -8.13
CA GLN A 142 -8.99 2.94 -9.26
C GLN A 142 -8.62 1.53 -8.79
N VAL A 143 -7.77 1.41 -7.76
CA VAL A 143 -7.38 0.12 -7.16
C VAL A 143 -8.60 -0.59 -6.57
N ASN A 144 -9.45 0.12 -5.83
CA ASN A 144 -10.70 -0.44 -5.30
C ASN A 144 -11.63 -0.97 -6.40
N THR A 145 -11.80 -0.18 -7.46
CA THR A 145 -12.63 -0.55 -8.60
C THR A 145 -12.08 -1.78 -9.31
N GLU A 146 -10.77 -1.85 -9.54
CA GLU A 146 -10.17 -3.00 -10.21
C GLU A 146 -10.22 -4.24 -9.32
N TYR A 147 -9.95 -4.09 -8.03
CA TYR A 147 -10.09 -5.16 -7.05
C TYR A 147 -11.50 -5.77 -7.08
N GLN A 148 -12.57 -4.96 -7.08
CA GLN A 148 -13.94 -5.49 -7.17
C GLN A 148 -14.16 -6.37 -8.40
N LYS A 149 -13.59 -5.98 -9.56
CA LYS A 149 -13.74 -6.74 -10.80
C LYS A 149 -13.05 -8.10 -10.75
N ILE A 150 -11.87 -8.18 -10.12
CA ILE A 150 -11.06 -9.40 -10.12
C ILE A 150 -11.11 -10.21 -8.83
N ARG A 151 -11.74 -9.70 -7.77
CA ARG A 151 -11.75 -10.33 -6.44
C ARG A 151 -12.16 -11.80 -6.46
N GLN A 152 -13.23 -12.14 -7.17
CA GLN A 152 -13.72 -13.52 -7.27
C GLN A 152 -12.71 -14.43 -7.97
N ASP A 153 -12.11 -13.96 -9.06
CA ASP A 153 -11.08 -14.69 -9.79
C ASP A 153 -9.82 -14.89 -8.93
N LEU A 154 -9.39 -13.85 -8.19
CA LEU A 154 -8.29 -13.96 -7.23
C LEU A 154 -8.61 -14.97 -6.12
N GLN A 155 -9.79 -14.90 -5.50
CA GLN A 155 -10.23 -15.83 -4.45
C GLN A 155 -10.15 -17.27 -4.93
N THR A 156 -10.62 -17.56 -6.15
CA THR A 156 -10.57 -18.92 -6.70
C THR A 156 -9.13 -19.37 -6.95
N LYS A 157 -8.28 -18.49 -7.46
CA LYS A 157 -6.89 -18.82 -7.85
C LYS A 157 -5.95 -19.03 -6.67
N ILE A 158 -6.11 -18.28 -5.58
CA ILE A 158 -5.26 -18.41 -4.38
C ILE A 158 -5.81 -19.39 -3.35
N PHE A 159 -6.97 -20.00 -3.61
CA PHE A 159 -7.65 -20.85 -2.65
C PHE A 159 -6.78 -22.05 -2.21
N ILE A 160 -6.73 -22.25 -0.89
CA ILE A 160 -6.16 -23.47 -0.29
C ILE A 160 -7.32 -24.38 0.14
N GLU A 161 -7.21 -25.66 -0.17
CA GLU A 161 -8.19 -26.67 0.23
C GLU A 161 -8.48 -26.58 1.75
N GLN A 162 -9.75 -26.72 2.13
CA GLN A 162 -10.24 -26.59 3.52
C GLN A 162 -10.18 -25.18 4.13
N SER A 163 -9.62 -24.19 3.43
CA SER A 163 -9.68 -22.82 3.90
C SER A 163 -11.10 -22.28 3.85
N LYS A 164 -11.48 -21.52 4.89
CA LYS A 164 -12.74 -20.76 4.94
C LYS A 164 -12.50 -19.26 4.76
N LEU A 165 -11.26 -18.84 4.51
CA LEU A 165 -10.93 -17.44 4.29
C LEU A 165 -11.63 -16.93 3.04
N GLN A 166 -12.40 -15.85 3.21
CA GLN A 166 -13.07 -15.14 2.14
C GLN A 166 -12.47 -13.74 2.01
N LEU A 167 -12.12 -13.36 0.79
CA LEU A 167 -11.58 -12.06 0.47
C LEU A 167 -12.65 -10.99 0.70
N SER A 168 -12.34 -10.02 1.56
CA SER A 168 -13.21 -8.91 1.94
C SER A 168 -13.67 -8.13 0.71
N PRO A 169 -14.97 -7.82 0.56
CA PRO A 169 -15.42 -6.93 -0.50
C PRO A 169 -14.92 -5.50 -0.29
N ASN A 170 -14.51 -5.10 0.92
CA ASN A 170 -13.99 -3.76 1.20
C ASN A 170 -12.64 -3.90 1.90
N PRO A 171 -11.55 -4.13 1.14
CA PRO A 171 -10.23 -4.26 1.71
C PRO A 171 -9.76 -2.90 2.25
N GLU A 172 -9.06 -2.93 3.38
CA GLU A 172 -8.22 -1.80 3.78
C GLU A 172 -6.88 -1.93 3.08
N TRP A 173 -6.40 -0.81 2.53
CA TRP A 173 -5.12 -0.73 1.82
C TRP A 173 -4.09 0.01 2.66
N ASP A 174 -2.97 -0.64 2.92
CA ASP A 174 -1.72 0.01 3.27
C ASP A 174 -0.99 0.38 1.98
N ILE A 175 -0.66 1.65 1.83
CA ILE A 175 0.01 2.15 0.63
C ILE A 175 1.47 2.44 0.96
N TRP A 176 2.36 1.93 0.13
CA TRP A 176 3.80 2.10 0.25
C TRP A 176 4.37 2.75 -1.01
N PHE A 177 5.39 3.57 -0.83
CA PHE A 177 6.09 4.22 -1.94
C PHE A 177 7.49 3.64 -2.11
N HIS A 178 7.81 3.16 -3.32
CA HIS A 178 9.17 2.81 -3.69
C HIS A 178 9.73 3.86 -4.65
N GLU A 179 10.62 4.71 -4.14
CA GLU A 179 11.13 5.90 -4.83
C GLU A 179 11.94 5.56 -6.08
N LYS A 180 12.77 4.52 -6.03
CA LYS A 180 13.69 4.17 -7.14
C LYS A 180 12.95 3.83 -8.44
N ASP A 181 11.82 3.14 -8.33
CA ASP A 181 11.04 2.68 -9.48
C ASP A 181 9.77 3.51 -9.75
N ASP A 182 9.53 4.58 -8.96
CA ASP A 182 8.33 5.41 -9.03
C ASP A 182 7.03 4.59 -8.97
N ILE A 183 6.92 3.67 -8.01
CA ILE A 183 5.74 2.80 -7.83
C ILE A 183 5.07 2.99 -6.47
N PHE A 184 3.75 2.86 -6.48
CA PHE A 184 2.96 2.60 -5.27
C PHE A 184 2.66 1.10 -5.16
N ILE A 185 2.73 0.60 -3.94
CA ILE A 185 2.36 -0.77 -3.58
C ILE A 185 1.16 -0.65 -2.65
N PHE A 186 -0.02 -0.99 -3.15
CA PHE A 186 -1.23 -1.09 -2.35
C PHE A 186 -1.32 -2.51 -1.81
N HIS A 187 -1.18 -2.67 -0.51
CA HIS A 187 -1.18 -3.98 0.15
C HIS A 187 -2.39 -4.12 1.07
N SER A 188 -3.13 -5.21 0.93
CA SER A 188 -4.18 -5.61 1.87
C SER A 188 -3.82 -6.95 2.46
N HIS A 189 -3.78 -7.01 3.79
CA HIS A 189 -3.60 -8.24 4.55
C HIS A 189 -4.94 -8.69 5.14
N GLN A 190 -5.37 -9.90 4.82
CA GLN A 190 -6.65 -10.45 5.23
C GLN A 190 -6.43 -11.81 5.88
N HIS A 191 -7.17 -12.15 6.93
CA HIS A 191 -6.94 -13.40 7.65
C HIS A 191 -8.16 -13.91 8.39
N ASP A 192 -8.20 -15.22 8.61
CA ASP A 192 -9.07 -15.88 9.57
C ASP A 192 -8.22 -16.46 10.72
N LEU A 193 -8.72 -17.43 11.50
CA LEU A 193 -7.93 -18.03 12.57
C LEU A 193 -6.70 -18.80 12.04
N MET A 194 -6.85 -19.53 10.93
CA MET A 194 -5.90 -20.54 10.45
C MET A 194 -5.14 -20.11 9.20
N TYR A 195 -5.71 -19.21 8.40
CA TYR A 195 -5.20 -18.80 7.09
C TYR A 195 -5.05 -17.28 7.02
N ALA A 196 -4.15 -16.85 6.15
CA ALA A 196 -3.99 -15.46 5.77
C ALA A 196 -3.82 -15.34 4.26
N ALA A 197 -4.15 -14.17 3.73
CA ALA A 197 -3.97 -13.79 2.35
C ALA A 197 -3.42 -12.37 2.25
N ASP A 198 -2.50 -12.19 1.32
CA ASP A 198 -1.98 -10.89 0.92
C ASP A 198 -2.41 -10.61 -0.52
N ILE A 199 -2.81 -9.37 -0.75
CA ILE A 199 -3.16 -8.86 -2.07
C ILE A 199 -2.39 -7.57 -2.28
N GLU A 200 -1.64 -7.48 -3.37
CA GLU A 200 -0.79 -6.32 -3.66
C GLU A 200 -1.05 -5.82 -5.08
N PHE A 201 -1.41 -4.54 -5.22
CA PHE A 201 -1.48 -3.86 -6.51
C PHE A 201 -0.27 -2.95 -6.67
N ILE A 202 0.44 -3.13 -7.78
CA ILE A 202 1.59 -2.29 -8.15
C ILE A 202 1.11 -1.25 -9.14
N VAL A 203 1.23 0.02 -8.78
CA VAL A 203 0.81 1.15 -9.60
C VAL A 203 2.01 2.00 -9.96
N ASN A 204 2.24 2.19 -11.26
CA ASN A 204 3.27 3.12 -11.72
C ASN A 204 2.76 4.56 -11.58
N ILE A 205 3.49 5.41 -10.84
CA ILE A 205 3.03 6.76 -10.47
C ILE A 205 2.89 7.67 -11.69
N LYS A 206 3.84 7.59 -12.63
CA LYS A 206 3.85 8.44 -13.84
C LYS A 206 2.64 8.18 -14.73
N THR A 207 2.25 6.92 -14.86
CA THR A 207 1.15 6.52 -15.74
C THR A 207 -0.18 6.36 -15.00
N GLN A 208 -0.16 6.29 -13.66
CA GLN A 208 -1.29 5.96 -12.79
C GLN A 208 -1.97 4.64 -13.19
N LYS A 209 -1.21 3.70 -13.75
CA LYS A 209 -1.70 2.41 -14.19
C LYS A 209 -1.19 1.31 -13.27
N ILE A 210 -2.10 0.44 -12.85
CA ILE A 210 -1.79 -0.89 -12.32
C ILE A 210 -0.97 -1.63 -13.38
N SER A 211 0.24 -2.08 -13.01
CA SER A 211 1.13 -2.87 -13.85
C SER A 211 1.06 -4.35 -13.51
N ASP A 212 0.93 -4.66 -12.22
CA ASP A 212 0.97 -6.01 -11.67
C ASP A 212 0.02 -6.14 -10.47
N VAL A 213 -0.52 -7.34 -10.30
CA VAL A 213 -1.30 -7.74 -9.13
C VAL A 213 -0.69 -9.03 -8.59
N TYR A 214 -0.28 -9.02 -7.33
CA TYR A 214 0.20 -10.20 -6.61
C TYR A 214 -0.87 -10.63 -5.62
N ALA A 215 -1.08 -11.94 -5.51
CA ALA A 215 -1.98 -12.49 -4.52
C ALA A 215 -1.48 -13.85 -4.05
N LYS A 216 -1.46 -14.04 -2.73
CA LYS A 216 -1.08 -15.30 -2.10
C LYS A 216 -1.97 -15.57 -0.90
N GLN A 217 -2.32 -16.83 -0.71
CA GLN A 217 -2.87 -17.34 0.55
C GLN A 217 -1.87 -18.34 1.16
N TRP A 218 -1.83 -18.45 2.49
CA TRP A 218 -1.02 -19.43 3.19
C TRP A 218 -1.64 -19.86 4.51
N PHE A 219 -1.21 -21.02 5.03
CA PHE A 219 -1.56 -21.47 6.37
C PHE A 219 -0.67 -20.77 7.39
N LYS A 220 -1.24 -20.20 8.45
CA LYS A 220 -0.46 -19.41 9.42
C LYS A 220 0.58 -20.22 10.20
N GLY A 221 0.43 -21.54 10.28
CA GLY A 221 1.40 -22.44 10.92
C GLY A 221 2.58 -22.84 10.02
N GLU A 222 2.65 -22.35 8.78
CA GLU A 222 3.81 -22.54 7.88
C GLU A 222 4.89 -21.45 8.06
N LEU A 223 4.68 -20.50 8.98
CA LEU A 223 5.59 -19.38 9.28
C LEU A 223 6.59 -19.69 10.39
#